data_AF-A0ABD3VJC0-F1
#
_entry.id   AF-A0ABD3VJC0-F1
#
_cell.length_a   1.000
_cell.length_b   1.000
_cell.length_c   1.000
_cell.angle_alpha   90.00
_cell.angle_beta   90.00
_cell.angle_gamma   90.00
#
_symmetry.space_group_name_H-M   'P 1'
#
loop_
_entity.id
_entity.type
_entity.pdbx_description
1 polymer ?
#
loop_
_entity_poly.entity_id
_entity_poly.type
_entity_poly.pdbx_seq_one_letter_code
_entity_poly.pdbx_strand_id
1 'polypeptide(L)'
;FLMLADSMGPDNIEARAYAEIKEYLVQFVHGVDQLYRGIEDHSIAISVGLVGFAVLREVGLFPHEASTVEIQGGISVIDGDKYLQDLQKWDTQVGATKFAPYDQVILLT
;
A
#
# COMPACT_ATOMS: atom_id res chain seq x y z
N PHE A 1 8.47 12.73 2.52
CA PHE A 1 8.00 13.46 1.33
C PHE A 1 7.23 12.51 0.42
N LEU A 2 6.05 12.90 -0.07
CA LEU A 2 5.29 12.14 -1.08
C LEU A 2 5.86 12.55 -2.45
N MET A 3 6.59 11.66 -3.13
CA MET A 3 7.14 11.99 -4.45
C MET A 3 6.12 11.71 -5.54
N LEU A 4 5.69 12.77 -6.22
CA LEU A 4 4.94 12.68 -7.47
C LEU A 4 5.96 12.52 -8.61
N ALA A 5 5.84 11.41 -9.35
CA ALA A 5 6.86 10.91 -10.28
C ALA A 5 7.16 11.81 -11.49
N ASP A 6 6.35 12.84 -11.75
CA ASP A 6 6.48 13.68 -12.96
C ASP A 6 7.71 14.61 -12.98
N SER A 7 8.57 14.58 -11.95
CA SER A 7 9.70 15.51 -11.78
C SER A 7 11.10 14.88 -11.90
N MET A 8 11.21 13.58 -12.18
CA MET A 8 12.51 12.88 -12.15
C MET A 8 12.95 12.39 -13.53
N GLY A 9 14.16 12.79 -13.93
CA GLY A 9 14.78 12.36 -15.18
C GLY A 9 15.07 10.84 -15.23
N PRO A 10 15.23 10.29 -16.45
CA PRO A 10 15.22 8.83 -16.70
C PRO A 10 16.37 8.03 -16.06
N ASP A 11 17.43 8.68 -15.58
CA ASP A 11 18.61 8.02 -14.96
C ASP A 11 18.55 7.94 -13.44
N ASN A 12 17.45 8.36 -12.81
CA ASN A 12 17.30 8.25 -11.36
C ASN A 12 16.85 6.81 -10.98
N ILE A 13 17.70 6.07 -10.26
CA ILE A 13 17.41 4.74 -9.69
C ILE A 13 16.08 4.75 -8.93
N GLU A 14 15.77 5.84 -8.26
CA GLU A 14 14.54 6.00 -7.50
C GLU A 14 13.29 6.13 -8.39
N ALA A 15 13.41 6.77 -9.55
CA ALA A 15 12.34 6.90 -10.53
C ALA A 15 12.08 5.54 -11.20
N ARG A 16 13.14 4.79 -11.48
CA ARG A 16 13.04 3.41 -11.99
C ARG A 16 12.38 2.47 -10.99
N ALA A 17 12.84 2.46 -9.74
CA ALA A 17 12.23 1.65 -8.68
C ALA A 17 10.74 2.00 -8.47
N TYR A 18 10.38 3.28 -8.54
CA TYR A 18 8.98 3.70 -8.46
C TYR A 18 8.15 3.22 -9.67
N ALA A 19 8.70 3.32 -10.88
CA ALA A 19 8.04 2.84 -12.09
C ALA A 19 7.80 1.33 -12.07
N GLU A 20 8.81 0.55 -11.64
CA GLU A 20 8.70 -0.91 -11.50
C GLU A 20 7.65 -1.30 -10.45
N ILE A 21 7.63 -0.63 -9.29
CA ILE A 21 6.60 -0.85 -8.26
C ILE A 21 5.21 -0.52 -8.81
N LYS A 22 5.07 0.60 -9.54
CA LYS A 22 3.80 0.97 -10.17
C LYS A 22 3.30 -0.11 -11.11
N GLU A 23 4.17 -0.62 -11.98
CA GLU A 23 3.81 -1.67 -12.94
C GLU A 23 3.38 -2.95 -12.23
N TYR A 24 4.14 -3.38 -11.21
CA TYR A 24 3.80 -4.52 -10.38
C TYR A 24 2.43 -4.37 -9.72
N LEU A 25 2.13 -3.22 -9.11
CA LEU A 25 0.85 -2.97 -8.45
C LEU A 25 -0.32 -2.97 -9.43
N VAL A 26 -0.13 -2.40 -10.62
CA VAL A 26 -1.15 -2.44 -11.68
C VAL A 26 -1.44 -3.88 -12.11
N GLN A 27 -0.41 -4.70 -12.32
CA GLN A 27 -0.57 -6.11 -12.67
C GLN A 27 -1.24 -6.91 -11.55
N PHE A 28 -0.84 -6.66 -10.29
CA PHE A 28 -1.45 -7.29 -9.11
C PHE A 28 -2.95 -6.99 -9.02
N VAL A 29 -3.34 -5.71 -9.07
CA VAL A 29 -4.75 -5.30 -8.99
C VAL A 29 -5.54 -5.83 -10.18
N HIS A 30 -4.94 -5.86 -11.37
CA HIS A 30 -5.59 -6.46 -12.54
C HIS A 30 -5.89 -7.95 -12.35
N GLY A 31 -4.95 -8.71 -11.79
CA GLY A 31 -5.17 -10.12 -11.46
C GLY A 31 -6.30 -10.31 -10.44
N VAL A 32 -6.34 -9.47 -9.41
CA VAL A 32 -7.41 -9.49 -8.40
C VAL A 32 -8.78 -9.17 -9.03
N ASP A 33 -8.86 -8.14 -9.88
CA ASP A 33 -10.08 -7.79 -10.61
C ASP A 33 -10.57 -8.95 -11.50
N GLN A 34 -9.66 -9.65 -12.20
CA GLN A 34 -10.01 -10.84 -12.98
C GLN A 34 -10.58 -11.97 -12.11
N LEU A 35 -10.01 -12.21 -10.93
CA LEU A 35 -10.51 -13.22 -9.99
C LEU A 35 -11.94 -12.90 -9.54
N TYR A 36 -12.23 -11.65 -9.18
CA TYR A 36 -13.57 -11.23 -8.78
C TYR A 36 -14.59 -11.29 -9.93
N ARG A 37 -14.17 -10.95 -11.15
CA ARG A 37 -15.02 -11.10 -12.35
C ARG A 37 -15.28 -12.56 -12.72
N GLY A 38 -14.44 -13.48 -12.26
CA GLY A 38 -14.61 -14.92 -12.45
C GLY A 38 -15.64 -15.56 -11.52
N ILE A 39 -16.23 -14.81 -10.59
CA ILE A 39 -17.29 -15.31 -9.70
C ILE A 39 -18.55 -15.59 -10.54
N GLU A 40 -19.01 -16.84 -10.52
CA GLU A 40 -20.16 -17.31 -11.32
C GLU A 40 -21.51 -16.74 -10.85
N ASP A 41 -21.56 -16.19 -9.65
CA ASP A 41 -22.75 -15.50 -9.15
C ASP A 41 -22.91 -14.14 -9.85
N HIS A 42 -23.67 -14.16 -10.94
CA HIS A 42 -23.96 -12.98 -11.75
C HIS A 42 -24.79 -11.90 -11.03
N SER A 43 -25.29 -12.15 -9.82
CA SER A 43 -25.92 -11.11 -8.99
C SER A 43 -24.89 -10.20 -8.30
N ILE A 44 -23.61 -10.61 -8.28
CA ILE A 44 -22.50 -9.90 -7.66
C ILE A 44 -21.56 -9.40 -8.77
N ALA A 45 -21.61 -8.11 -9.06
CA ALA A 45 -20.67 -7.46 -9.97
C ALA A 45 -19.62 -6.68 -9.16
N ILE A 46 -18.45 -7.28 -8.94
CA ILE A 46 -17.32 -6.65 -8.26
C ILE A 46 -16.29 -6.22 -9.30
N SER A 47 -15.87 -4.95 -9.25
CA SER A 47 -14.71 -4.45 -9.97
C SER A 47 -13.70 -3.90 -8.97
N VAL A 48 -12.43 -4.23 -9.19
CA VAL A 48 -11.32 -3.72 -8.36
C VAL A 48 -10.43 -2.84 -9.21
N GLY A 49 -10.09 -1.65 -8.68
CA GLY A 49 -9.26 -0.67 -9.37
C GLY A 49 -8.23 -0.04 -8.44
N LEU A 50 -7.08 0.34 -9.00
CA LEU A 50 -6.03 1.04 -8.26
C LEU A 50 -6.29 2.55 -8.33
N VAL A 51 -6.73 3.15 -7.22
CA VAL A 51 -6.96 4.59 -7.12
C VAL A 51 -5.65 5.38 -6.95
N GLY A 52 -4.69 4.81 -6.22
CA GLY A 52 -3.38 5.40 -5.99
C GLY A 52 -2.49 4.48 -5.16
N PHE A 53 -1.22 4.85 -5.01
CA PHE A 53 -0.28 4.13 -4.15
C PHE A 53 0.75 5.07 -3.54
N ALA A 54 1.26 4.69 -2.37
CA ALA A 54 2.40 5.32 -1.71
C ALA A 54 3.51 4.29 -1.54
N VAL A 55 4.75 4.71 -1.77
CA VAL A 55 5.94 3.93 -1.38
C VAL A 55 6.52 4.56 -0.13
N LEU A 56 6.51 3.82 0.97
CA LEU A 56 7.01 4.27 2.26
C LEU A 56 8.53 4.05 2.29
N ARG A 57 9.30 5.14 2.22
CA ARG A 57 10.78 5.09 2.15
C ARG A 57 11.48 5.27 3.50
N GLU A 58 10.79 5.79 4.51
CA GLU A 58 11.37 6.09 5.82
C GLU A 58 10.50 5.57 6.94
N VAL A 59 11.18 4.99 7.94
CA VAL A 59 10.68 4.82 9.30
C VAL A 59 10.20 6.19 9.78
N GLY A 60 8.89 6.39 9.93
CA GLY A 60 8.33 7.65 10.40
C GLY A 60 7.08 8.13 9.67
N LEU A 61 6.86 7.73 8.41
CA LEU A 61 5.56 7.96 7.76
C LEU A 61 4.58 6.84 8.04
N PHE A 62 5.07 5.62 8.25
CA PHE A 62 4.29 4.51 8.77
C PHE A 62 4.90 4.07 10.10
N PRO A 63 4.11 3.79 11.16
CA PRO A 63 4.64 3.49 12.49
C PRO A 63 5.27 2.09 12.61
N HIS A 64 6.19 1.72 11.72
CA HIS A 64 6.76 0.37 11.69
C HIS A 64 7.48 0.00 13.00
N GLU A 65 8.15 0.97 13.63
CA GLU A 65 8.76 0.80 14.96
C GLU A 65 7.74 0.65 16.08
N ALA A 66 6.57 1.28 15.96
CA ALA A 66 5.52 1.13 16.97
C ALA A 66 4.96 -0.28 16.95
N SER A 67 4.85 -0.92 15.79
CA SER A 67 4.26 -2.26 15.66
C SER A 67 5.23 -3.41 15.97
N THR A 68 6.43 -3.12 16.48
CA THR A 68 7.40 -4.15 16.86
C THR A 68 7.27 -4.48 18.35
N VAL A 69 7.18 -5.76 18.70
CA VAL A 69 7.16 -6.25 20.09
C VAL A 69 8.40 -7.10 20.31
N GLU A 70 9.20 -6.75 21.32
CA GLU A 70 10.29 -7.61 21.78
C GLU A 70 9.72 -8.79 22.56
N ILE A 71 10.00 -10.00 22.09
CA ILE A 71 9.82 -11.22 22.89
C ILE A 71 11.14 -11.57 23.59
N GLN A 72 11.04 -12.24 24.74
CA GLN A 72 12.19 -12.66 25.53
C GLN A 72 13.26 -13.33 24.64
N GLY A 73 14.49 -12.84 24.71
CA GLY A 73 15.61 -13.30 23.89
C GLY A 73 16.06 -12.34 22.79
N GLY A 74 15.53 -11.11 22.73
CA GLY A 74 15.98 -10.08 21.78
C GLY A 74 15.46 -10.30 20.35
N ILE A 75 14.43 -11.13 20.21
CA ILE A 75 13.71 -11.31 18.94
C ILE A 75 12.60 -10.27 18.89
N SER A 76 12.60 -9.48 17.82
CA SER A 76 11.57 -8.50 17.53
C SER A 76 10.59 -9.08 16.52
N VAL A 77 9.29 -9.08 16.85
CA VAL A 77 8.23 -9.55 15.95
C VAL A 77 7.27 -8.42 15.65
N ILE A 78 6.70 -8.40 14.45
CA ILE A 78 5.63 -7.48 14.07
C ILE A 78 4.33 -7.95 14.73
N ASP A 79 3.76 -7.10 15.57
CA ASP A 79 2.40 -7.25 16.08
C ASP A 79 1.42 -6.84 14.99
N GLY A 80 0.77 -7.84 14.38
CA GLY A 80 -0.16 -7.64 13.26
C GLY A 80 -1.38 -6.79 13.62
N ASP A 81 -1.89 -6.88 14.85
CA ASP A 81 -3.04 -6.08 15.28
C ASP A 81 -2.65 -4.62 15.42
N LYS A 82 -1.46 -4.37 15.99
CA LYS A 82 -0.91 -3.02 16.07
C LYS A 82 -0.57 -2.45 14.70
N TYR A 83 -0.08 -3.28 13.79
CA TYR A 83 0.21 -2.92 12.41
C TYR A 83 -1.06 -2.48 11.65
N LEU A 84 -2.18 -3.18 11.85
CA LEU A 84 -3.49 -2.80 11.28
C LEU A 84 -4.03 -1.50 11.89
N GLN A 85 -3.90 -1.30 13.20
CA GLN A 85 -4.30 -0.04 13.86
C GLN A 85 -3.50 1.15 13.34
N ASP A 86 -2.21 0.95 13.11
CA ASP A 86 -1.31 1.98 12.62
C ASP A 86 -1.59 2.32 11.15
N LEU A 87 -1.99 1.34 10.33
CA LEU A 87 -2.52 1.56 8.99
C LEU A 87 -3.78 2.42 9.01
N GLN A 88 -4.75 2.11 9.87
CA GLN A 88 -6.00 2.87 9.98
C GLN A 88 -5.76 4.33 10.40
N LYS A 89 -4.82 4.57 11.33
CA LYS A 89 -4.43 5.93 11.73
C LYS A 89 -3.80 6.69 10.58
N TRP A 90 -2.86 6.06 9.87
CA TRP A 90 -2.21 6.66 8.71
C TRP A 90 -3.23 7.00 7.61
N ASP A 91 -4.15 6.09 7.33
CA ASP A 91 -5.21 6.27 6.35
C ASP A 91 -6.07 7.49 6.65
N THR A 92 -6.48 7.63 7.91
CA THR A 92 -7.30 8.76 8.38
C THR A 92 -6.56 10.10 8.29
N GLN A 93 -5.26 10.12 8.57
CA GLN A 93 -4.47 11.36 8.65
C GLN A 93 -3.89 11.78 7.30
N VAL A 94 -3.46 10.82 6.49
CA VAL A 94 -2.67 11.03 5.28
C VAL A 94 -3.39 10.48 4.06
N GLY A 95 -3.84 9.22 4.11
CA GLY A 95 -4.49 8.55 2.99
C GLY A 95 -5.66 9.36 2.42
N ALA A 96 -6.65 9.63 3.27
CA ALA A 96 -7.89 10.33 2.91
C ALA A 96 -7.68 11.78 2.41
N THR A 97 -6.53 12.39 2.72
CA THR A 97 -6.22 13.77 2.31
C THR A 97 -5.29 13.87 1.12
N LYS A 98 -4.55 12.81 0.78
CA LYS A 98 -3.54 12.79 -0.28
C LYS A 98 -4.00 12.08 -1.55
N PHE A 99 -4.95 11.17 -1.45
CA PHE A 99 -5.45 10.40 -2.57
C PHE A 99 -6.88 10.81 -2.95
N ALA A 100 -7.27 10.50 -4.18
CA ALA A 100 -8.69 10.56 -4.56
C ALA A 100 -9.49 9.58 -3.69
N PRO A 101 -10.81 9.78 -3.50
CA PRO A 101 -11.63 8.87 -2.70
C PRO A 101 -11.45 7.40 -3.11
N TYR A 102 -11.25 6.52 -2.12
CA TYR A 102 -11.12 5.07 -2.28
C TYR A 102 -11.96 4.37 -1.22
N ASP A 103 -12.37 3.13 -1.50
CA ASP A 103 -13.19 2.33 -0.59
C ASP A 103 -12.36 1.52 0.41
N GLN A 104 -11.14 1.11 0.02
CA GLN A 104 -10.27 0.27 0.83
C GLN A 104 -8.80 0.66 0.65
N VAL A 105 -8.02 0.51 1.73
CA VAL A 105 -6.56 0.64 1.74
C VAL A 105 -5.93 -0.74 1.96
N ILE A 106 -4.92 -1.07 1.17
CA ILE A 106 -4.15 -2.31 1.31
C ILE A 106 -2.69 -1.93 1.54
N LEU A 107 -2.09 -2.51 2.56
CA LEU A 107 -0.66 -2.42 2.83
C LEU A 107 0.02 -3.71 2.38
N LEU A 108 1.07 -3.58 1.57
CA LEU A 108 1.90 -4.69 1.11
C LEU A 108 3.26 -4.58 1.79
N THR A 109 3.68 -5.63 2.51
CA THR A 109 4.92 -5.71 3.30
C THR A 109 5.77 -6.90 2.92
#